data_AF-A0A3D5PV98-F1
#
_entry.id   AF-A0A3D5PV98-F1
#
_cell.length_a   1.000
_cell.length_b   1.000
_cell.length_c   1.000
_cell.angle_alpha   90.00
_cell.angle_beta   90.00
_cell.angle_gamma   90.00
#
_symmetry.space_group_name_H-M   'P 1'
#
loop_
_entity.id
_entity.type
_entity.pdbx_description
1 polymer ?
#
loop_
_entity_poly.entity_id
_entity_poly.type
_entity_poly.pdbx_seq_one_letter_code
_entity_poly.pdbx_strand_id
1 'polypeptide(L)'
;MAFRRPEDWTVTPDDRQEQHQTIGGVIVEDYGHVEAGDVISCTCVMSYENYSKVYNYWQARTKVKITDVTGREWDSMRVVIKEDSYVERHESFHKVKMEFWRV
;
A
#
# COMPACT_ATOMS: atom_id res chain seq x y z
N MET A 1 14.67 21.82 -6.28
CA MET A 1 14.20 20.41 -6.38
C MET A 1 12.75 20.37 -5.96
N ALA A 2 11.83 20.04 -6.86
CA ALA A 2 10.43 19.85 -6.51
C ALA A 2 10.21 18.36 -6.17
N PHE A 3 10.00 18.05 -4.90
CA PHE A 3 9.46 16.75 -4.48
C PHE A 3 8.03 16.68 -5.03
N ARG A 4 7.83 16.03 -6.17
CA ARG A 4 6.47 15.81 -6.71
C ARG A 4 5.76 14.89 -5.72
N ARG A 5 4.61 15.35 -5.22
CA ARG A 5 3.69 14.55 -4.40
C ARG A 5 3.33 13.27 -5.18
N PRO A 6 3.07 12.13 -4.52
CA PRO A 6 2.49 10.97 -5.19
C PRO A 6 1.26 11.45 -5.96
N GLU A 7 1.26 11.19 -7.26
CA GLU A 7 0.30 11.79 -8.21
C GLU A 7 -1.12 11.27 -7.93
N ASP A 8 -1.19 10.03 -7.45
CA ASP A 8 -2.41 9.27 -7.19
C ASP A 8 -2.23 8.55 -5.84
N TRP A 9 -2.96 8.95 -4.80
CA TRP A 9 -3.10 8.19 -3.55
C TRP A 9 -4.53 7.68 -3.46
N THR A 10 -4.71 6.36 -3.55
CA THR A 10 -6.04 5.74 -3.50
C THR A 10 -6.04 4.67 -2.42
N VAL A 11 -7.04 4.72 -1.54
CA VAL A 11 -7.31 3.66 -0.56
C VAL A 11 -8.41 2.78 -1.12
N THR A 12 -8.13 1.51 -1.31
CA THR A 12 -9.12 0.50 -1.68
C THR A 12 -9.48 -0.27 -0.41
N PRO A 13 -10.67 -0.04 0.17
CA PRO A 13 -11.16 -0.86 1.27
C PRO A 13 -11.40 -2.29 0.79
N ASP A 14 -11.07 -3.28 1.63
CA ASP A 14 -11.27 -4.71 1.31
C ASP A 14 -12.47 -5.27 2.06
N ASP A 15 -13.58 -5.43 1.34
CA ASP A 15 -14.80 -6.08 1.83
C ASP A 15 -14.67 -7.61 1.71
N ARG A 16 -13.86 -8.25 2.56
CA ARG A 16 -13.83 -9.73 2.65
C ARG A 16 -14.94 -10.25 3.57
N GLN A 17 -15.63 -11.28 3.09
CA GLN A 17 -16.68 -12.00 3.81
C GLN A 17 -16.12 -12.75 5.04
N GLU A 18 -16.60 -12.44 6.23
CA GLU A 18 -16.53 -13.36 7.37
C GLU A 18 -17.76 -14.29 7.36
N GLN A 19 -17.57 -15.56 7.01
CA GLN A 19 -18.61 -16.57 7.26
C GLN A 19 -18.58 -16.95 8.74
N HIS A 20 -19.57 -16.48 9.50
CA HIS A 20 -19.81 -16.97 10.86
C HIS A 20 -20.68 -18.23 10.81
N GLN A 21 -20.26 -19.30 11.48
CA GLN A 21 -21.02 -20.55 11.53
C GLN A 21 -21.91 -20.55 12.79
N THR A 22 -23.23 -20.45 12.61
CA THR A 22 -24.19 -20.57 13.72
C THR A 22 -24.98 -21.88 13.59
N ILE A 23 -25.03 -22.62 14.69
CA ILE A 23 -25.82 -23.86 14.85
C ILE A 23 -27.30 -23.50 14.70
N GLY A 24 -27.97 -23.94 13.63
CA GLY A 24 -29.41 -23.76 13.46
C GLY A 24 -29.92 -23.40 12.07
N GLY A 25 -29.07 -23.31 11.04
CA GLY A 25 -29.51 -23.28 9.64
C GLY A 25 -30.07 -21.95 9.12
N VAL A 26 -29.90 -20.86 9.85
CA VAL A 26 -30.11 -19.49 9.34
C VAL A 26 -28.73 -18.84 9.19
N ILE A 27 -28.33 -18.62 7.94
CA ILE A 27 -27.12 -17.86 7.60
C ILE A 27 -27.48 -16.39 7.76
N VAL A 28 -26.91 -15.73 8.77
CA VAL A 28 -26.92 -14.27 8.86
C VAL A 28 -25.57 -13.81 8.34
N GLU A 29 -25.58 -13.24 7.14
CA GLU A 29 -24.40 -12.58 6.57
C GLU A 29 -24.30 -11.19 7.21
N ASP A 30 -23.29 -10.97 8.04
CA ASP A 30 -22.96 -9.63 8.55
C ASP A 30 -21.93 -9.00 7.60
N TYR A 31 -22.27 -7.83 7.05
CA TYR A 31 -21.46 -7.11 6.07
C TYR A 31 -20.66 -6.04 6.82
N GLY A 32 -19.48 -6.42 7.32
CA GLY A 32 -18.56 -5.51 8.01
C GLY A 32 -17.30 -5.20 7.19
N HIS A 33 -16.83 -3.96 7.24
CA HIS A 33 -15.54 -3.55 6.68
C HIS A 33 -14.40 -4.27 7.42
N VAL A 34 -13.55 -5.00 6.69
CA VAL A 34 -12.39 -5.68 7.28
C VAL A 34 -11.15 -4.81 7.06
N GLU A 35 -10.86 -3.98 8.05
CA GLU A 35 -9.68 -3.08 8.04
C GLU A 35 -8.35 -3.80 7.72
N ALA A 36 -8.23 -5.10 8.02
CA ALA A 36 -7.04 -5.89 7.77
C ALA A 36 -6.77 -6.19 6.30
N GLY A 37 -7.76 -6.03 5.42
CA GLY A 37 -7.58 -6.22 3.98
C GLY A 37 -7.26 -4.95 3.21
N ASP A 38 -7.35 -3.78 3.85
CA ASP A 38 -7.19 -2.48 3.20
C ASP A 38 -5.85 -2.37 2.46
N VAL A 39 -5.95 -2.02 1.17
CA VAL A 39 -4.80 -1.79 0.30
C VAL A 39 -4.73 -0.32 -0.05
N ILE A 40 -3.62 0.31 0.28
CA ILE A 40 -3.32 1.66 -0.15
C ILE A 40 -2.45 1.57 -1.39
N SER A 41 -2.87 2.14 -2.50
CA SER A 41 -2.09 2.18 -3.74
C SER A 41 -1.59 3.61 -4.01
N CYS A 42 -0.34 3.73 -4.45
CA CYS A 42 0.17 5.00 -4.92
C CYS A 42 1.22 4.87 -6.03
N THR A 43 1.32 5.93 -6.84
CA THR A 43 2.38 6.10 -7.83
C THR A 43 3.28 7.25 -7.40
N CYS A 44 4.59 7.00 -7.32
CA CYS A 44 5.55 8.00 -6.90
C CYS A 44 6.83 7.97 -7.74
N VAL A 45 7.46 9.14 -7.87
CA VAL A 45 8.77 9.28 -8.50
C VAL A 45 9.80 9.56 -7.42
N MET A 46 10.82 8.71 -7.33
CA MET A 46 11.85 8.82 -6.29
C MET A 46 13.25 8.64 -6.88
N SER A 47 14.25 9.19 -6.20
CA SER A 47 15.66 8.97 -6.57
C SER A 47 16.05 7.50 -6.37
N TYR A 48 17.07 7.06 -7.09
CA TYR A 48 17.60 5.69 -6.98
C TYR A 48 17.95 5.28 -5.53
N GLU A 49 18.52 6.20 -4.74
CA GLU A 49 18.84 5.92 -3.33
C GLU A 49 17.59 5.59 -2.50
N ASN A 50 16.51 6.36 -2.68
CA ASN A 50 15.25 6.13 -1.98
C ASN A 50 14.53 4.90 -2.51
N TYR A 51 14.58 4.67 -3.82
CA TYR A 51 14.09 3.45 -4.44
C TYR A 51 14.76 2.21 -3.85
N SER A 52 16.09 2.20 -3.72
CA SER A 52 16.83 1.09 -3.14
C SER A 52 16.37 0.78 -1.70
N LYS A 53 16.10 1.80 -0.88
CA LYS A 53 15.54 1.62 0.47
C LYS A 53 14.16 0.96 0.44
N VAL A 54 13.26 1.45 -0.41
CA VAL A 54 11.90 0.90 -0.58
C VAL A 54 11.95 -0.54 -1.10
N TYR A 55 12.80 -0.80 -2.08
CA TYR A 55 13.05 -2.13 -2.63
C TYR A 55 13.54 -3.10 -1.56
N ASN A 56 14.44 -2.67 -0.68
CA ASN A 56 14.91 -3.48 0.43
C ASN A 56 13.80 -3.79 1.44
N TYR A 57 12.91 -2.84 1.76
CA TYR A 57 11.74 -3.12 2.61
C TYR A 57 10.81 -4.17 2.01
N TRP A 58 10.59 -4.10 0.70
CA TRP A 58 9.79 -5.09 -0.01
C TRP A 58 10.44 -6.48 0.01
N GLN A 59 11.73 -6.58 -0.34
CA GLN A 59 12.47 -7.85 -0.36
C GLN A 59 12.60 -8.49 1.02
N ALA A 60 12.97 -7.70 2.03
CA ALA A 60 13.10 -8.15 3.40
C ALA A 60 11.75 -8.35 4.10
N ARG A 61 10.64 -8.05 3.40
CA ARG A 61 9.27 -8.19 3.92
C ARG A 61 9.05 -7.39 5.22
N THR A 62 9.81 -6.31 5.40
CA THR A 62 9.83 -5.47 6.59
C THR A 62 8.53 -4.68 6.71
N LYS A 63 7.95 -4.69 7.91
CA LYS A 63 6.80 -3.85 8.22
C LYS A 63 7.26 -2.40 8.40
N VAL A 64 6.61 -1.47 7.73
CA VAL A 64 6.94 -0.04 7.75
C VAL A 64 5.79 0.77 8.33
N LYS A 65 6.13 1.93 8.87
CA LYS A 65 5.19 2.98 9.24
C LYS A 65 5.10 3.99 8.11
N ILE A 66 3.89 4.38 7.75
CA ILE A 66 3.62 5.33 6.66
C ILE A 66 2.84 6.50 7.24
N THR A 67 3.20 7.71 6.86
CA THR A 67 2.43 8.90 7.19
C THR A 67 1.85 9.45 5.89
N ASP A 68 0.53 9.58 5.83
CA ASP A 68 -0.13 10.14 4.66
C ASP A 68 -0.11 11.67 4.65
N VAL A 69 -0.63 12.25 3.56
CA VAL A 69 -0.66 13.71 3.36
C VAL A 69 -1.52 14.46 4.38
N THR A 70 -2.44 13.77 5.06
CA THR A 70 -3.29 14.34 6.12
C THR A 70 -2.62 14.28 7.49
N GLY A 71 -1.45 13.66 7.58
CA GLY A 71 -0.72 13.42 8.83
C GLY A 71 -1.19 12.17 9.57
N ARG A 72 -2.07 11.36 8.96
CA ARG A 72 -2.50 10.09 9.56
C ARG A 72 -1.40 9.05 9.37
N GLU A 73 -1.11 8.37 10.46
CA GLU A 73 -0.09 7.34 10.51
C GLU A 73 -0.72 5.95 10.34
N TRP A 74 -0.04 5.12 9.56
CA TRP A 74 -0.41 3.76 9.23
C TRP A 74 0.76 2.86 9.65
N ASP A 75 0.63 2.23 10.81
CA ASP A 75 1.65 1.34 11.35
C ASP A 75 1.55 -0.07 10.77
N SER A 76 2.65 -0.82 10.81
CA SER A 76 2.71 -2.24 10.45
C SER A 76 2.32 -2.59 9.00
N MET A 77 2.52 -1.66 8.07
CA MET A 77 2.17 -1.85 6.66
C MET A 77 3.27 -2.63 5.93
N ARG A 78 2.89 -3.54 5.03
CA ARG A 78 3.83 -4.20 4.11
C ARG A 78 3.85 -3.47 2.77
N VAL A 79 5.04 -3.13 2.31
CA VAL A 79 5.26 -2.55 0.98
C VAL A 79 5.23 -3.65 -0.09
N VAL A 80 4.57 -3.38 -1.22
CA VAL A 80 4.58 -4.23 -2.42
C VAL A 80 4.83 -3.36 -3.64
N ILE A 81 5.90 -3.63 -4.40
CA ILE A 81 6.15 -2.94 -5.67
C ILE A 81 5.43 -3.69 -6.79
N LYS A 82 4.59 -2.98 -7.56
CA LYS A 82 3.81 -3.56 -8.66
C LYS A 82 4.45 -3.27 -10.02
N GLU A 83 4.89 -2.04 -10.23
CA GLU A 83 5.52 -1.60 -11.47
C GLU A 83 6.69 -0.68 -11.14
N ASP A 84 7.78 -0.78 -11.91
CA ASP A 84 8.98 0.04 -11.82
C ASP A 84 9.44 0.42 -13.23
N SER A 85 9.75 1.71 -13.43
CA SER A 85 10.18 2.26 -14.71
C SER A 85 11.14 3.43 -14.49
N TYR A 86 12.12 3.58 -15.40
CA TYR A 86 12.98 4.76 -15.40
C TYR A 86 12.21 5.98 -15.89
N VAL A 87 12.52 7.15 -15.32
CA VAL A 87 11.99 8.42 -15.83
C VAL A 87 12.82 8.86 -17.03
N GLU A 88 12.18 9.05 -18.19
CA GLU A 88 12.86 9.49 -19.41
C GLU A 88 13.65 10.80 -19.16
N ARG A 89 14.90 10.84 -19.63
CA ARG A 89 15.85 11.96 -19.45
C ARG A 89 16.31 12.20 -17.99
N HIS A 90 15.89 11.36 -17.05
CA HIS A 90 16.27 11.43 -15.63
C HIS A 90 16.47 10.02 -15.05
N GLU A 91 17.46 9.29 -15.59
CA GLU A 91 17.76 7.89 -15.23
C GLU A 91 18.10 7.67 -13.75
N SER A 92 18.47 8.73 -13.01
CA SER A 92 18.67 8.67 -11.56
C SER A 92 17.37 8.60 -10.75
N PHE A 93 16.21 8.63 -11.43
CA PHE A 93 14.88 8.58 -10.83
C PHE A 93 14.07 7.41 -11.38
N HIS A 94 13.33 6.78 -10.48
CA HIS A 94 12.40 5.70 -10.77
C HIS A 94 10.97 6.19 -10.55
N LYS A 95 10.10 5.91 -11.52
CA LYS A 95 8.65 5.99 -11.37
C LYS A 95 8.14 4.61 -10.98
N VAL A 96 7.61 4.53 -9.77
CA VAL A 96 7.22 3.28 -9.13
C VAL A 96 5.75 3.33 -8.77
N LYS A 97 5.03 2.27 -9.11
CA LYS A 97 3.68 2.01 -8.63
C LYS A 97 3.76 0.95 -7.54
N MET A 98 3.24 1.29 -6.37
CA MET A 98 3.36 0.48 -5.17
C MET A 98 2.05 0.42 -4.39
N GLU A 99 1.94 -0.64 -3.61
CA GLU A 99 0.84 -0.88 -2.69
C GLU A 99 1.38 -1.05 -1.27
N PHE A 100 0.56 -0.67 -0.30
CA PHE A 100 0.78 -0.89 1.11
C PHE A 100 -0.37 -1.70 1.67
N TRP A 101 -0.06 -2.86 2.21
CA TRP A 101 -1.03 -3.81 2.72
C TRP A 101 -0.97 -3.82 4.24
N ARG A 102 -2.13 -3.78 4.90
CA ARG A 102 -2.21 -3.96 6.35
C ARG A 102 -2.00 -5.44 6.70
N VAL A 103 -1.25 -5.73 7.76
CA VAL A 103 -0.88 -7.11 8.20
C VAL A 103 -1.05 -7.28 9.70
#